data_AF-A0A956DAY0-F1
#
_entry.id   AF-A0A956DAY0-F1
#
_cell.length_a   1.000
_cell.length_b   1.000
_cell.length_c   1.000
_cell.angle_alpha   90.00
_cell.angle_beta   90.00
_cell.angle_gamma   90.00
#
_symmetry.space_group_name_H-M   'P 1'
#
loop_
_entity.id
_entity.type
_entity.pdbx_description
1 polymer ?
#
loop_
_entity_poly.entity_id
_entity_poly.type
_entity_poly.pdbx_seq_one_letter_code
_entity_poly.pdbx_strand_id
1 'polypeptide(L)'
;IRNNLILGAGGAGLAMQPHQAGTPSNLVVVHNTILNTGNPIALRGATGSVVIANNALYTGGGTSIFTNGDTSMLVSVGNVGNGSGPGVSAGVIGDLVMASLDGAPPMNLFPRAGGALDGTGDAAHVATDDFDGNARMGVADVGAYALAAGGPGWEIGEGFKNVDVTPMPGTDGGPADLDASVPGSDAGPVSPGTDAGTSPRADAGTSESGGGGGCSCATGADATGAWPLVIAFFFARRRRR
;
A
#
# COMPACT_ATOMS: atom_id res chain seq x y z
N ILE A 1 8.65 -0.36 2.99
CA ILE A 1 7.63 -0.05 1.96
C ILE A 1 7.36 1.44 2.02
N ARG A 2 7.83 2.21 1.04
CA ARG A 2 7.64 3.66 1.08
C ARG A 2 7.33 4.27 -0.27
N ASN A 3 6.64 5.41 -0.27
CA ASN A 3 6.36 6.18 -1.47
C ASN A 3 5.70 5.32 -2.54
N ASN A 4 4.68 4.54 -2.19
CA ASN A 4 3.90 3.76 -3.15
C ASN A 4 2.47 4.29 -3.24
N LEU A 5 1.88 4.11 -4.42
CA LEU A 5 0.46 4.29 -4.68
C LEU A 5 -0.16 2.89 -4.79
N ILE A 6 -1.15 2.59 -3.96
CA ILE A 6 -1.80 1.27 -3.92
C ILE A 6 -3.30 1.45 -4.06
N LEU A 7 -3.86 0.89 -5.13
CA LEU A 7 -5.18 1.24 -5.65
C LEU A 7 -5.98 -0.02 -5.94
N GLY A 8 -7.28 -0.01 -5.62
CA GLY A 8 -8.24 -1.01 -6.11
C GLY A 8 -7.98 -2.46 -5.68
N ALA A 9 -7.21 -2.70 -4.61
CA ALA A 9 -6.94 -4.05 -4.14
C ALA A 9 -8.23 -4.72 -3.61
N GLY A 10 -8.51 -5.96 -4.04
CA GLY A 10 -9.73 -6.69 -3.64
C GLY A 10 -9.77 -7.15 -2.17
N GLY A 11 -8.66 -7.03 -1.44
CA GLY A 11 -8.53 -7.35 -0.02
C GLY A 11 -7.95 -6.17 0.76
N ALA A 12 -6.93 -6.40 1.57
CA ALA A 12 -6.17 -5.28 2.14
C ALA A 12 -5.20 -4.69 1.09
N GLY A 13 -4.94 -3.38 1.15
CA GLY A 13 -3.96 -2.75 0.26
C GLY A 13 -2.55 -3.26 0.55
N LEU A 14 -2.19 -3.28 1.83
CA LEU A 14 -1.00 -3.96 2.36
C LEU A 14 -1.42 -4.94 3.46
N ALA A 15 -1.23 -6.23 3.21
CA ALA A 15 -1.44 -7.29 4.20
C ALA A 15 -0.08 -7.74 4.77
N MET A 16 0.13 -7.49 6.06
CA MET A 16 1.25 -7.99 6.83
C MET A 16 0.72 -9.07 7.77
N GLN A 17 1.03 -10.33 7.49
CA GLN A 17 0.54 -11.48 8.23
C GLN A 17 1.56 -12.62 8.23
N PRO A 18 1.47 -13.59 9.15
CA PRO A 18 2.24 -14.80 9.07
C PRO A 18 2.02 -15.47 7.72
N HIS A 19 3.11 -15.81 7.03
CA HIS A 19 3.06 -16.56 5.79
C HIS A 19 4.24 -17.53 5.72
N GLN A 20 3.93 -18.82 5.58
CA GLN A 20 4.89 -19.92 5.70
C GLN A 20 5.65 -19.81 7.03
N ALA A 21 6.98 -19.81 7.01
CA ALA A 21 7.83 -19.65 8.19
C ALA A 21 8.08 -18.17 8.58
N GLY A 22 7.52 -17.20 7.86
CA GLY A 22 7.71 -15.77 8.11
C GLY A 22 6.59 -15.17 8.95
N THR A 23 6.93 -14.24 9.84
CA THR A 23 5.98 -13.43 10.60
C THR A 23 6.35 -11.94 10.50
N PRO A 24 5.39 -11.01 10.56
CA PRO A 24 5.67 -9.58 10.45
C PRO A 24 6.62 -9.12 11.56
N SER A 25 7.81 -8.69 11.14
CA SER A 25 8.87 -8.17 12.00
C SER A 25 9.83 -7.33 11.16
N ASN A 26 10.43 -6.32 11.77
CA ASN A 26 11.36 -5.37 11.13
C ASN A 26 10.76 -4.71 9.86
N LEU A 27 9.51 -4.28 9.95
CA LEU A 27 8.80 -3.64 8.82
C LEU A 27 8.66 -2.14 9.06
N VAL A 28 8.94 -1.36 8.02
CA VAL A 28 8.72 0.10 8.00
C VAL A 28 7.86 0.44 6.79
N VAL A 29 6.65 0.94 7.04
CA VAL A 29 5.64 1.31 6.05
C VAL A 29 5.38 2.80 6.18
N VAL A 30 5.98 3.60 5.30
CA VAL A 30 5.93 5.06 5.42
C VAL A 30 5.57 5.76 4.13
N HIS A 31 4.83 6.87 4.20
CA HIS A 31 4.56 7.70 3.03
C HIS A 31 3.95 6.95 1.84
N ASN A 32 3.00 6.04 2.07
CA ASN A 32 2.22 5.43 0.98
C ASN A 32 0.85 6.12 0.89
N THR A 33 0.29 6.20 -0.31
CA THR A 33 -1.11 6.59 -0.53
C THR A 33 -1.89 5.35 -0.96
N ILE A 34 -2.86 4.95 -0.15
CA ILE A 34 -3.60 3.69 -0.32
C ILE A 34 -5.09 3.98 -0.37
N LEU A 35 -5.72 3.67 -1.51
CA LEU A 35 -7.15 3.78 -1.73
C LEU A 35 -7.69 2.37 -1.91
N ASN A 36 -8.55 1.94 -1.00
CA ASN A 36 -9.06 0.57 -0.97
C ASN A 36 -10.50 0.56 -0.46
N THR A 37 -11.39 -0.25 -1.02
CA THR A 37 -12.78 -0.35 -0.50
C THR A 37 -12.86 -1.07 0.86
N GLY A 38 -11.93 -1.99 1.14
CA GLY A 38 -11.69 -2.67 2.42
C GLY A 38 -10.68 -1.96 3.31
N ASN A 39 -9.69 -2.68 3.84
CA ASN A 39 -8.66 -2.12 4.73
C ASN A 39 -7.42 -1.67 3.95
N PRO A 40 -7.06 -0.37 3.94
CA PRO A 40 -5.78 0.09 3.39
C PRO A 40 -4.58 -0.71 3.91
N ILE A 41 -4.49 -0.90 5.23
CA ILE A 41 -3.46 -1.73 5.85
C ILE A 41 -4.10 -2.74 6.80
N ALA A 42 -3.62 -3.98 6.75
CA ALA A 42 -3.96 -5.02 7.71
C ALA A 42 -2.69 -5.66 8.29
N LEU A 43 -2.49 -5.52 9.59
CA LEU A 43 -1.41 -6.14 10.35
C LEU A 43 -1.96 -7.27 11.23
N ARG A 44 -1.39 -8.47 11.12
CA ARG A 44 -1.78 -9.64 11.89
C ARG A 44 -0.54 -10.30 12.47
N GLY A 45 -0.58 -10.64 13.76
CA GLY A 45 0.43 -11.48 14.40
C GLY A 45 1.87 -10.96 14.27
N ALA A 46 2.08 -9.67 14.54
CA ALA A 46 3.44 -9.12 14.59
C ALA A 46 4.25 -9.79 15.71
N THR A 47 5.47 -10.22 15.38
CA THR A 47 6.41 -10.86 16.31
C THR A 47 7.65 -9.99 16.59
N GLY A 48 7.82 -8.92 15.82
CA GLY A 48 8.85 -7.91 16.02
C GLY A 48 8.36 -6.54 15.56
N SER A 49 9.25 -5.54 15.62
CA SER A 49 8.90 -4.14 15.37
C SER A 49 8.24 -3.93 14.00
N VAL A 50 7.12 -3.21 14.00
CA VAL A 50 6.44 -2.71 12.80
C VAL A 50 6.16 -1.22 12.98
N VAL A 51 6.59 -0.41 12.01
CA VAL A 51 6.34 1.02 11.96
C VAL A 51 5.41 1.32 10.79
N ILE A 52 4.29 2.01 11.07
CA ILE A 52 3.35 2.50 10.07
C ILE A 52 3.19 4.00 10.28
N ALA A 53 3.83 4.82 9.45
CA ALA A 53 3.82 6.26 9.64
C ALA A 53 3.60 7.08 8.37
N ASN A 54 2.98 8.24 8.48
CA ASN A 54 2.84 9.21 7.39
C ASN A 54 2.14 8.65 6.13
N ASN A 55 1.26 7.65 6.27
CA ASN A 55 0.51 7.11 5.14
C ASN A 55 -0.85 7.82 5.00
N ALA A 56 -1.27 8.04 3.75
CA ALA A 56 -2.62 8.49 3.41
C ALA A 56 -3.50 7.25 3.12
N LEU A 57 -4.51 7.00 3.96
CA LEU A 57 -5.22 5.71 4.05
C LEU A 57 -6.73 5.90 3.88
N TYR A 58 -7.24 5.69 2.67
CA TYR A 58 -8.64 5.89 2.34
C TYR A 58 -9.38 4.56 2.14
N THR A 59 -10.52 4.43 2.82
CA THR A 59 -11.36 3.22 2.88
C THR A 59 -12.80 3.50 2.43
N GLY A 60 -13.50 2.47 1.91
CA GLY A 60 -14.93 2.50 1.58
C GLY A 60 -15.88 2.24 2.75
N GLY A 61 -15.36 2.06 3.97
CA GLY A 61 -16.18 1.83 5.17
C GLY A 61 -15.54 0.95 6.25
N GLY A 62 -14.23 0.70 6.17
CA GLY A 62 -13.49 -0.15 7.10
C GLY A 62 -12.56 0.60 8.05
N THR A 63 -11.66 -0.17 8.68
CA THR A 63 -10.54 0.34 9.47
C THR A 63 -9.37 0.64 8.52
N SER A 64 -8.85 1.87 8.53
CA SER A 64 -7.67 2.28 7.75
C SER A 64 -6.44 1.45 8.11
N ILE A 65 -6.24 1.17 9.41
CA ILE A 65 -5.22 0.23 9.90
C ILE A 65 -5.89 -0.82 10.76
N PHE A 66 -6.19 -1.97 10.17
CA PHE A 66 -6.69 -3.12 10.89
C PHE A 66 -5.55 -3.84 11.60
N THR A 67 -5.71 -4.12 12.89
CA THR A 67 -4.75 -4.91 13.69
C THR A 67 -5.45 -6.11 14.33
N ASN A 68 -4.83 -7.28 14.28
CA ASN A 68 -5.27 -8.46 15.01
C ASN A 68 -4.07 -9.11 15.73
N GLY A 69 -4.20 -9.27 17.05
CA GLY A 69 -3.17 -9.78 17.94
C GLY A 69 -2.54 -8.69 18.79
N ASP A 70 -1.35 -8.97 19.32
CA ASP A 70 -0.58 -8.01 20.11
C ASP A 70 -0.12 -6.83 19.25
N THR A 71 -0.33 -5.61 19.75
CA THR A 71 0.06 -4.36 19.11
C THR A 71 1.22 -3.67 19.85
N SER A 72 1.78 -4.28 20.88
CA SER A 72 2.95 -3.76 21.62
C SER A 72 4.16 -3.49 20.72
N MET A 73 4.26 -4.22 19.61
CA MET A 73 5.33 -4.10 18.61
C MET A 73 5.01 -3.09 17.48
N LEU A 74 3.80 -2.52 17.46
CA LEU A 74 3.36 -1.56 16.45
C LEU A 74 3.60 -0.12 16.92
N VAL A 75 4.36 0.62 16.13
CA VAL A 75 4.41 2.09 16.17
C VAL A 75 3.57 2.61 15.01
N SER A 76 2.43 3.26 15.32
CA SER A 76 1.56 3.87 14.30
C SER A 76 1.34 5.35 14.60
N VAL A 77 1.75 6.22 13.69
CA VAL A 77 1.87 7.68 13.96
C VAL A 77 1.79 8.50 12.67
N GLY A 78 1.14 9.65 12.70
CA GLY A 78 1.11 10.60 11.58
C GLY A 78 0.37 10.10 10.32
N ASN A 79 -0.44 9.04 10.42
CA ASN A 79 -1.24 8.57 9.30
C ASN A 79 -2.53 9.39 9.21
N VAL A 80 -3.03 9.64 8.00
CA VAL A 80 -4.26 10.42 7.77
C VAL A 80 -5.20 9.59 6.88
N GLY A 81 -6.50 9.61 7.17
CA GLY A 81 -7.48 8.85 6.40
C GLY A 81 -8.91 9.01 6.88
N ASN A 82 -9.85 8.38 6.17
CA ASN A 82 -11.29 8.44 6.49
C ASN A 82 -11.80 7.21 7.28
N GLY A 83 -10.92 6.28 7.66
CA GLY A 83 -11.23 5.10 8.47
C GLY A 83 -10.67 5.17 9.88
N SER A 84 -11.05 4.21 10.72
CA SER A 84 -10.50 4.08 12.08
C SER A 84 -9.14 3.36 12.09
N GLY A 85 -8.40 3.42 13.20
CA GLY A 85 -7.17 2.67 13.39
C GLY A 85 -6.19 3.38 14.33
N PRO A 86 -5.17 2.66 14.86
CA PRO A 86 -4.14 3.28 15.69
C PRO A 86 -3.38 4.34 14.90
N GLY A 87 -3.23 5.54 15.46
CA GLY A 87 -2.41 6.61 14.85
C GLY A 87 -2.92 7.14 13.52
N VAL A 88 -4.23 6.97 13.22
CA VAL A 88 -4.88 7.54 12.03
C VAL A 88 -5.70 8.76 12.44
N SER A 89 -5.32 9.94 11.97
CA SER A 89 -6.12 11.17 12.10
C SER A 89 -7.12 11.31 10.95
N ALA A 90 -8.15 12.11 11.17
CA ALA A 90 -9.20 12.33 10.18
C ALA A 90 -8.67 13.04 8.93
N GLY A 91 -9.02 12.49 7.77
CA GLY A 91 -8.90 13.08 6.46
C GLY A 91 -10.07 12.64 5.58
N VAL A 92 -10.21 13.26 4.41
CA VAL A 92 -11.25 12.95 3.43
C VAL A 92 -10.61 12.70 2.07
N ILE A 93 -11.23 11.88 1.23
CA ILE A 93 -10.66 11.58 -0.11
C ILE A 93 -10.50 12.86 -0.96
N GLY A 94 -11.28 13.90 -0.65
CA GLY A 94 -11.17 15.23 -1.23
C GLY A 94 -9.90 16.01 -0.84
N ASP A 95 -9.07 15.51 0.08
CA ASP A 95 -7.72 16.05 0.34
C ASP A 95 -6.75 15.74 -0.83
N LEU A 96 -7.13 14.85 -1.74
CA LEU A 96 -6.40 14.55 -2.97
C LEU A 96 -7.00 15.33 -4.16
N VAL A 97 -6.20 15.59 -5.20
CA VAL A 97 -6.66 16.36 -6.37
C VAL A 97 -7.81 15.64 -7.09
N MET A 98 -7.64 14.38 -7.45
CA MET A 98 -8.64 13.55 -8.14
C MET A 98 -8.44 12.08 -7.75
N ALA A 99 -9.28 11.60 -6.84
CA ALA A 99 -9.15 10.27 -6.26
C ALA A 99 -10.49 9.52 -6.24
N SER A 100 -10.44 8.21 -6.45
CA SER A 100 -11.58 7.31 -6.36
C SER A 100 -11.20 6.02 -5.63
N LEU A 101 -12.10 5.51 -4.78
CA LEU A 101 -11.87 4.29 -4.00
C LEU A 101 -11.88 3.01 -4.84
N ASP A 102 -12.48 3.03 -6.03
CA ASP A 102 -12.40 1.91 -6.97
C ASP A 102 -11.00 1.76 -7.60
N GLY A 103 -10.15 2.79 -7.49
CA GLY A 103 -8.81 2.81 -8.05
C GLY A 103 -8.76 2.87 -9.57
N ALA A 104 -9.88 3.18 -10.24
CA ALA A 104 -9.94 3.25 -11.69
C ALA A 104 -9.33 4.58 -12.19
N PRO A 105 -8.35 4.55 -13.13
CA PRO A 105 -7.88 5.73 -13.82
C PRO A 105 -9.00 6.42 -14.64
N PRO A 106 -8.91 7.74 -14.90
CA PRO A 106 -7.80 8.63 -14.55
C PRO A 106 -7.82 9.07 -13.07
N MET A 107 -6.64 9.25 -12.49
CA MET A 107 -6.49 9.75 -11.11
C MET A 107 -5.29 10.69 -10.95
N ASN A 108 -5.43 11.64 -10.02
CA ASN A 108 -4.36 12.50 -9.53
C ASN A 108 -4.35 12.45 -8.00
N LEU A 109 -3.41 11.68 -7.46
CA LEU A 109 -3.28 11.43 -6.02
C LEU A 109 -2.33 12.41 -5.33
N PHE A 110 -2.07 13.56 -5.96
CA PHE A 110 -1.34 14.63 -5.32
C PHE A 110 -2.17 15.25 -4.19
N PRO A 111 -1.56 15.58 -3.03
CA PRO A 111 -2.26 16.27 -1.96
C PRO A 111 -2.68 17.68 -2.38
N ARG A 112 -3.83 18.14 -1.91
CA ARG A 112 -4.26 19.53 -2.02
C ARG A 112 -3.61 20.35 -0.90
N ALA A 113 -3.06 21.51 -1.26
CA ALA A 113 -2.51 22.44 -0.29
C ALA A 113 -3.56 22.91 0.72
N GLY A 114 -3.18 23.01 1.99
CA GLY A 114 -4.06 23.35 3.10
C GLY A 114 -5.05 22.25 3.50
N GLY A 115 -4.97 21.06 2.88
CA GLY A 115 -5.75 19.88 3.26
C GLY A 115 -5.16 19.14 4.46
N ALA A 116 -5.79 18.02 4.85
CA ALA A 116 -5.34 17.24 6.01
C ALA A 116 -3.97 16.55 5.81
N LEU A 117 -3.44 16.52 4.59
CA LEU A 117 -2.16 15.87 4.24
C LEU A 117 -0.95 16.81 4.28
N ASP A 118 -1.18 18.12 4.37
CA ASP A 118 -0.16 19.17 4.28
C ASP A 118 0.58 19.34 5.61
N GLY A 119 1.81 18.83 5.70
CA GLY A 119 2.69 18.98 6.86
C GLY A 119 2.18 18.38 8.19
N THR A 120 1.18 17.50 8.16
CA THR A 120 0.53 16.93 9.38
C THR A 120 1.14 15.62 9.86
N GLY A 121 2.06 15.03 9.09
CA GLY A 121 2.74 13.81 9.44
C GLY A 121 3.75 13.99 10.58
N ASP A 122 4.38 12.90 10.95
CA ASP A 122 5.42 12.84 11.95
C ASP A 122 6.81 13.09 11.35
N ALA A 123 7.49 14.10 11.87
CA ALA A 123 8.79 14.56 11.39
C ALA A 123 9.92 13.52 11.59
N ALA A 124 9.78 12.58 12.53
CA ALA A 124 10.80 11.54 12.75
C ALA A 124 10.76 10.43 11.70
N HIS A 125 9.69 10.35 10.91
CA HIS A 125 9.47 9.31 9.91
C HIS A 125 9.44 9.84 8.47
N VAL A 126 10.01 11.02 8.25
CA VAL A 126 10.08 11.65 6.92
C VAL A 126 11.07 10.90 6.03
N ALA A 127 10.59 10.41 4.88
CA ALA A 127 11.46 9.87 3.84
C ALA A 127 12.30 10.99 3.19
N THR A 128 13.44 10.65 2.59
CA THR A 128 14.28 11.63 1.89
C THR A 128 13.60 12.17 0.63
N ASP A 129 12.87 11.29 -0.07
CA ASP A 129 12.24 11.51 -1.37
C ASP A 129 10.75 11.18 -1.33
N ASP A 130 10.03 11.54 -2.39
CA ASP A 130 8.64 11.19 -2.65
C ASP A 130 8.50 10.14 -3.77
N PHE A 131 7.28 9.89 -4.25
CA PHE A 131 6.97 8.93 -5.32
C PHE A 131 7.69 9.24 -6.63
N ASP A 132 7.87 10.51 -6.98
CA ASP A 132 8.52 10.95 -8.21
C ASP A 132 10.01 11.29 -7.99
N GLY A 133 10.55 10.99 -6.79
CA GLY A 133 11.96 11.22 -6.45
C GLY A 133 12.28 12.64 -6.00
N ASN A 134 11.27 13.50 -5.79
CA ASN A 134 11.48 14.86 -5.32
C ASN A 134 11.84 14.86 -3.82
N ALA A 135 12.73 15.76 -3.42
CA ALA A 135 13.11 15.88 -2.02
C ALA A 135 11.93 16.38 -1.16
N ARG A 136 11.69 15.75 -0.02
CA ARG A 136 10.67 16.21 0.96
C ARG A 136 11.12 17.40 1.80
N MET A 137 12.42 17.73 1.79
CA MET A 137 13.01 18.85 2.55
C MET A 137 12.69 18.81 4.06
N GLY A 138 12.47 17.61 4.61
CA GLY A 138 12.09 17.43 6.02
C GLY A 138 10.63 17.74 6.34
N VAL A 139 9.81 18.11 5.34
CA VAL A 139 8.37 18.33 5.53
C VAL A 139 7.64 16.99 5.60
N ALA A 140 6.85 16.82 6.65
CA ALA A 140 6.10 15.59 6.89
C ALA A 140 4.74 15.60 6.18
N ASP A 141 4.73 15.81 4.87
CA ASP A 141 3.52 15.63 4.07
C ASP A 141 3.09 14.17 4.09
N VAL A 142 1.81 13.93 4.31
CA VAL A 142 1.25 12.58 4.45
C VAL A 142 0.93 11.99 3.09
N GLY A 143 1.31 10.73 2.89
CA GLY A 143 1.16 10.03 1.62
C GLY A 143 2.40 10.08 0.73
N ALA A 144 2.22 9.62 -0.51
CA ALA A 144 3.31 9.29 -1.42
C ALA A 144 4.02 10.50 -2.07
N TYR A 145 3.35 11.65 -2.16
CA TYR A 145 3.91 12.85 -2.79
C TYR A 145 4.36 13.88 -1.75
N ALA A 146 5.34 14.70 -2.11
CA ALA A 146 5.69 15.93 -1.39
C ALA A 146 4.89 17.10 -1.96
N LEU A 147 4.19 17.87 -1.13
CA LEU A 147 3.35 18.98 -1.59
C LEU A 147 4.19 20.09 -2.23
N ALA A 148 5.39 20.33 -1.68
CA ALA A 148 6.32 21.34 -2.19
C ALA A 148 6.82 21.06 -3.63
N ALA A 149 6.65 19.85 -4.15
CA ALA A 149 7.06 19.48 -5.51
C ALA A 149 6.14 20.06 -6.61
N GLY A 150 4.98 20.62 -6.26
CA GLY A 150 4.11 21.30 -7.23
C GLY A 150 3.25 20.39 -8.10
N GLY A 151 3.10 19.11 -7.74
CA GLY A 151 2.25 18.15 -8.44
C GLY A 151 3.02 17.27 -9.42
N PRO A 152 2.59 16.02 -9.65
CA PRO A 152 3.10 15.25 -10.77
C PRO A 152 2.69 15.95 -12.07
N GLY A 153 3.62 16.09 -13.01
CA GLY A 153 3.34 16.56 -14.38
C GLY A 153 2.55 15.55 -15.22
N TRP A 154 1.98 14.51 -14.59
CA TRP A 154 1.32 13.39 -15.21
C TRP A 154 0.13 12.92 -14.37
N GLU A 155 -0.89 12.37 -15.01
CA GLU A 155 -2.01 11.70 -14.36
C GLU A 155 -1.84 10.18 -14.44
N ILE A 156 -2.31 9.46 -13.43
CA ILE A 156 -2.40 8.00 -13.48
C ILE A 156 -3.43 7.67 -14.55
N GLY A 157 -2.99 7.01 -15.62
CA GLY A 157 -3.81 6.54 -16.74
C GLY A 157 -3.66 5.04 -16.93
N GLU A 158 -4.39 4.50 -17.90
CA GLU A 158 -4.17 3.12 -18.34
C GLU A 158 -2.81 2.99 -19.05
N GLY A 159 -2.12 1.87 -18.81
CA GLY A 159 -0.85 1.56 -19.45
C GLY A 159 0.38 2.12 -18.73
N PHE A 160 1.54 2.01 -19.39
CA PHE A 160 2.81 2.49 -18.85
C PHE A 160 2.97 3.99 -19.07
N LYS A 161 3.77 4.63 -18.21
CA LYS A 161 4.24 5.99 -18.45
C LYS A 161 4.99 6.01 -19.79
N ASN A 162 4.60 6.92 -20.68
CA ASN A 162 5.38 7.21 -21.87
C ASN A 162 6.62 7.99 -21.42
N VAL A 163 7.76 7.30 -21.35
CA VAL A 163 9.06 7.95 -21.24
C VAL A 163 9.50 8.31 -22.65
N ASP A 164 9.68 9.60 -22.90
CA ASP A 164 10.38 10.08 -24.09
C ASP A 164 11.86 9.63 -23.95
N VAL A 165 12.13 8.39 -24.35
CA VAL A 165 13.50 7.90 -24.47
C VAL A 165 14.15 8.66 -25.61
N THR A 166 14.89 9.71 -25.25
CA THR A 166 15.95 10.19 -26.15
C THR A 166 16.86 8.99 -26.35
N PRO A 167 17.06 8.49 -27.59
CA PRO A 167 17.98 7.39 -27.82
C PRO A 167 19.32 7.79 -27.22
N MET A 168 19.77 7.11 -26.16
CA MET A 168 21.15 7.27 -25.75
C MET A 168 21.98 6.82 -26.96
N PRO A 169 22.91 7.67 -27.46
CA PRO A 169 23.84 7.23 -28.49
C PRO A 169 24.49 5.95 -28.00
N GLY A 170 24.23 4.85 -28.70
CA GLY A 170 24.76 3.55 -28.34
C GLY A 170 26.27 3.67 -28.14
N THR A 171 26.72 3.28 -26.95
CA THR A 171 28.11 2.91 -26.70
C THR A 171 28.26 1.40 -26.91
N ASP A 172 27.61 0.88 -27.94
CA ASP A 172 27.83 -0.42 -28.56
C ASP A 172 29.14 -0.46 -29.37
N GLY A 173 30.08 0.46 -29.07
CA GLY A 173 31.51 0.24 -29.24
C GLY A 173 31.97 -0.88 -28.31
N GLY A 174 31.49 -2.11 -28.57
CA GLY A 174 32.13 -3.32 -28.08
C GLY A 174 33.62 -3.27 -28.41
N PRO A 175 34.48 -3.86 -27.57
CA PRO A 175 35.91 -3.93 -27.87
C PRO A 175 36.06 -4.55 -29.25
N ALA A 176 36.81 -3.88 -30.14
CA ALA A 176 37.17 -4.46 -31.42
C ALA A 176 37.83 -5.82 -31.15
N ASP A 177 37.17 -6.90 -31.58
CA ASP A 177 37.74 -8.24 -31.57
C ASP A 177 39.02 -8.22 -32.41
N LEU A 178 40.15 -8.17 -31.71
CA LEU A 178 41.45 -8.54 -32.24
C LEU A 178 41.57 -10.06 -32.15
N ASP A 179 40.75 -10.80 -32.90
CA ASP A 179 41.02 -12.23 -33.12
C ASP A 179 41.53 -12.45 -34.54
N ALA A 180 42.85 -12.59 -34.59
CA ALA A 180 43.61 -12.93 -35.75
C ALA A 180 43.32 -14.40 -36.13
N SER A 181 42.61 -14.57 -37.25
CA SER A 181 42.79 -15.65 -38.23
C SER A 181 43.52 -16.91 -37.73
N VAL A 182 42.78 -17.86 -37.16
CA VAL A 182 43.18 -19.28 -37.14
C VAL A 182 42.38 -20.00 -38.23
N PRO A 183 43.01 -20.45 -39.33
CA PRO A 183 42.34 -21.30 -40.32
C PRO A 183 42.40 -22.75 -39.84
N GLY A 184 41.24 -23.31 -39.45
CA GLY A 184 41.13 -24.68 -39.00
C GLY A 184 39.72 -25.23 -39.16
N SER A 185 39.56 -26.07 -40.17
CA SER A 185 38.41 -26.90 -40.50
C SER A 185 37.82 -27.66 -39.29
N ASP A 186 36.50 -27.62 -39.13
CA ASP A 186 35.69 -28.84 -39.27
C ASP A 186 34.19 -28.53 -39.24
N ALA A 187 33.53 -28.90 -40.34
CA ALA A 187 32.10 -28.88 -40.51
C ALA A 187 31.50 -30.11 -39.82
N GLY A 188 30.82 -29.90 -38.69
CA GLY A 188 29.91 -30.87 -38.09
C GLY A 188 28.47 -30.36 -38.14
N PRO A 189 27.49 -31.11 -38.69
CA PRO A 189 26.10 -30.69 -38.67
C PRO A 189 25.52 -30.88 -37.26
N VAL A 190 25.15 -29.77 -36.60
CA VAL A 190 24.35 -29.82 -35.37
C VAL A 190 22.88 -30.05 -35.73
N SER A 191 22.37 -31.19 -35.27
CA SER A 191 20.97 -31.59 -35.39
C SER A 191 20.11 -30.78 -34.40
N PRO A 192 18.92 -30.26 -34.77
CA PRO A 192 18.06 -29.54 -33.84
C PRO A 192 17.37 -30.53 -32.89
N GLY A 193 17.62 -30.40 -31.59
CA GLY A 193 16.89 -31.12 -30.54
C GLY A 193 15.51 -30.53 -30.32
N THR A 194 14.48 -31.34 -30.52
CA THR A 194 13.08 -31.10 -30.12
C THR A 194 12.88 -31.55 -28.68
N ASP A 195 12.79 -30.59 -27.75
CA ASP A 195 12.39 -30.87 -26.36
C ASP A 195 10.90 -30.57 -26.17
N ALA A 196 10.10 -31.58 -26.50
CA ALA A 196 8.71 -31.69 -26.07
C ALA A 196 8.66 -32.22 -24.62
N GLY A 197 8.45 -31.33 -23.65
CA GLY A 197 8.28 -31.68 -22.24
C GLY A 197 6.85 -31.48 -21.75
N THR A 198 5.92 -32.32 -22.20
CA THR A 198 4.60 -32.48 -21.55
C THR A 198 4.70 -33.50 -20.43
N SER A 199 4.32 -33.13 -19.22
CA SER A 199 3.98 -34.09 -18.15
C SER A 199 2.66 -33.67 -17.50
N PRO A 200 1.56 -34.43 -17.71
CA PRO A 200 0.35 -34.30 -16.93
C PRO A 200 0.49 -35.12 -15.65
N ARG A 201 0.20 -34.54 -14.49
CA ARG A 201 -0.05 -35.30 -13.27
C ARG A 201 -1.53 -35.13 -12.90
N ALA A 202 -2.28 -36.17 -13.24
CA ALA A 202 -3.61 -36.44 -12.74
C ALA A 202 -3.49 -37.58 -11.72
N ASP A 203 -4.02 -37.36 -10.52
CA ASP A 203 -4.48 -38.35 -9.53
C ASP A 203 -5.51 -37.55 -8.70
N ALA A 204 -6.84 -37.71 -8.76
CA ALA A 204 -7.75 -38.86 -8.69
C ALA A 204 -7.89 -39.46 -7.28
N GLY A 205 -9.09 -39.25 -6.69
CA GLY A 205 -9.64 -39.94 -5.50
C GLY A 205 -9.44 -39.17 -4.19
N THR A 206 -10.43 -38.96 -3.33
CA THR A 206 -11.66 -39.72 -3.06
C THR A 206 -12.76 -38.84 -2.48
N SER A 207 -13.98 -39.10 -2.95
CA SER A 207 -15.26 -38.69 -2.39
C SER A 207 -15.56 -39.34 -1.04
N GLU A 208 -16.00 -38.56 -0.05
CA GLU A 208 -16.86 -39.06 1.01
C GLU A 208 -18.10 -38.17 1.15
N SER A 209 -19.24 -38.83 0.99
CA SER A 209 -20.60 -38.33 1.08
C SER A 209 -21.24 -38.81 2.38
N GLY A 210 -22.01 -37.92 3.01
CA GLY A 210 -22.96 -38.24 4.09
C GLY A 210 -22.46 -37.80 5.46
N GLY A 211 -23.22 -37.12 6.31
CA GLY A 211 -24.63 -36.77 6.31
C GLY A 211 -25.09 -36.64 7.77
N GLY A 212 -26.03 -35.72 8.02
CA GLY A 212 -27.00 -35.87 9.12
C GLY A 212 -26.83 -34.97 10.36
N GLY A 213 -27.94 -34.31 10.69
CA GLY A 213 -28.30 -33.82 12.04
C GLY A 213 -27.74 -32.44 12.38
N GLY A 214 -28.49 -31.35 12.39
CA GLY A 214 -29.82 -31.18 12.98
C GLY A 214 -29.69 -30.76 14.44
N CYS A 215 -30.01 -29.51 14.76
CA CYS A 215 -30.88 -29.13 15.88
C CYS A 215 -30.93 -27.61 16.07
N SER A 216 -32.14 -27.09 15.89
CA SER A 216 -32.66 -25.78 16.23
C SER A 216 -32.95 -25.62 17.73
N CYS A 217 -32.72 -24.43 18.27
CA CYS A 217 -33.50 -23.69 19.29
C CYS A 217 -32.55 -22.64 19.89
N ALA A 218 -32.93 -21.46 20.39
CA ALA A 218 -34.14 -20.67 20.43
C ALA A 218 -33.71 -19.32 21.09
N THR A 219 -34.51 -18.27 20.89
CA THR A 219 -34.80 -17.14 21.82
C THR A 219 -33.60 -16.47 22.52
N GLY A 220 -33.25 -15.21 22.27
CA GLY A 220 -34.10 -14.02 22.30
C GLY A 220 -33.79 -13.23 23.58
N ALA A 221 -33.50 -11.93 23.46
CA ALA A 221 -33.86 -10.89 24.43
C ALA A 221 -33.36 -9.53 23.95
N ASP A 222 -34.32 -8.63 23.79
CA ASP A 222 -34.17 -7.19 23.79
C ASP A 222 -33.39 -6.68 25.01
N ALA A 223 -32.59 -5.64 24.81
CA ALA A 223 -32.33 -4.65 25.85
C ALA A 223 -32.20 -3.27 25.21
N THR A 224 -33.35 -2.60 25.13
CA THR A 224 -33.49 -1.15 25.10
C THR A 224 -32.67 -0.52 26.23
N GLY A 225 -31.77 0.40 25.89
CA GLY A 225 -31.00 1.19 26.85
C GLY A 225 -30.72 2.59 26.34
N ALA A 226 -31.75 3.43 26.28
CA ALA A 226 -31.62 4.86 26.11
C ALA A 226 -31.18 5.49 27.44
N TRP A 227 -30.08 6.25 27.48
CA TRP A 227 -29.92 7.44 28.33
C TRP A 227 -28.91 8.40 27.70
N PRO A 228 -29.26 9.69 27.51
CA PRO A 228 -28.34 10.73 27.11
C PRO A 228 -27.66 11.31 28.37
N LEU A 229 -26.37 11.67 28.27
CA LEU A 229 -25.75 12.54 29.26
C LEU A 229 -25.05 13.69 28.54
N VAL A 230 -25.81 14.76 28.42
CA VAL A 230 -25.34 16.11 28.10
C VAL A 230 -24.50 16.59 29.29
N ILE A 231 -23.22 16.89 29.05
CA ILE A 231 -22.43 17.75 29.94
C ILE A 231 -21.94 18.92 29.10
N ALA A 232 -22.66 20.03 29.20
CA ALA A 232 -22.18 21.35 28.80
C ALA A 232 -21.33 21.93 29.93
N PHE A 233 -20.03 22.08 29.72
CA PHE A 233 -19.20 22.97 30.54
C PHE A 233 -18.96 24.29 29.81
N PHE A 234 -19.77 25.28 30.15
CA PHE A 234 -19.40 26.68 30.06
C PHE A 234 -18.38 26.98 31.15
N PHE A 235 -17.17 27.44 30.80
CA PHE A 235 -16.40 28.31 31.71
C PHE A 235 -15.57 29.35 30.96
N ALA A 236 -16.13 30.55 30.96
CA ALA A 236 -15.50 31.85 31.23
C ALA A 236 -14.06 32.10 30.75
N ARG A 237 -13.98 32.81 29.62
CA ARG A 237 -13.23 34.06 29.40
C ARG A 237 -12.50 34.62 30.64
N ARG A 238 -11.16 34.68 30.61
CA ARG A 238 -10.39 35.63 31.43
C ARG A 238 -9.36 36.35 30.56
N ARG A 239 -9.73 37.56 30.12
CA ARG A 239 -8.78 38.60 29.69
C ARG A 239 -7.91 38.98 30.88
N ARG A 240 -6.59 39.04 30.71
CA ARG A 240 -5.73 39.95 31.46
C ARG A 240 -4.62 40.49 30.56
N ARG A 241 -4.69 41.82 30.41
CA ARG A 241 -3.67 42.84 30.16
C ARG A 241 -2.85 42.72 28.89
#